data_AF-A0A1V6ETF4-F1
#
_entry.id   AF-A0A1V6ETF4-F1
#
_cell.length_a   1.000
_cell.length_b   1.000
_cell.length_c   1.000
_cell.angle_alpha   90.00
_cell.angle_beta   90.00
_cell.angle_gamma   90.00
#
_symmetry.space_group_name_H-M   'P 1'
#
loop_
_entity.id
_entity.type
_entity.pdbx_description
1 polymer ?
#
loop_
_entity_poly.entity_id
_entity_poly.type
_entity_poly.pdbx_seq_one_letter_code
_entity_poly.pdbx_strand_id
1 'polypeptide(L)'
;MPSPYTVQQLSKIAGDFVVKRRGSWNHEEWEQFCAEVSKLGITPNAELQAHLGLLLETLKVFYLSLPKRIKSASTKRKPSAKRKPRAKAKAVAASDKKADDPA
;
A
#
# COMPACT_ATOMS: atom_id res chain seq x y z
N MET A 1 -18.85 5.25 -0.25
CA MET A 1 -19.82 6.24 -0.77
C MET A 1 -19.42 6.57 -2.19
N PRO A 2 -20.32 6.45 -3.19
CA PRO A 2 -20.06 6.98 -4.53
C PRO A 2 -19.72 8.48 -4.39
N SER A 3 -18.69 8.95 -5.11
CA SER A 3 -18.41 10.38 -5.15
C SER A 3 -19.63 11.12 -5.71
N PRO A 4 -20.09 12.21 -5.08
CA PRO A 4 -21.17 13.02 -5.63
C PRO A 4 -20.73 13.79 -6.89
N TYR A 5 -19.42 13.94 -7.13
CA TYR A 5 -18.89 14.71 -8.26
C TYR A 5 -18.27 13.81 -9.32
N THR A 6 -18.68 14.04 -10.58
CA THR A 6 -18.18 13.37 -11.79
C THR A 6 -16.69 13.58 -11.99
N VAL A 7 -16.14 14.74 -11.59
CA VAL A 7 -14.69 15.01 -11.68
C VAL A 7 -13.86 14.03 -10.85
N GLN A 8 -14.30 13.65 -9.65
CA GLN A 8 -13.56 12.70 -8.82
C GLN A 8 -13.63 11.28 -9.41
N GLN A 9 -14.76 10.92 -10.02
CA GLN A 9 -14.90 9.65 -10.74
C GLN A 9 -13.98 9.62 -11.97
N LEU A 10 -13.95 10.71 -12.74
CA LEU A 10 -13.06 10.87 -13.89
C LEU A 10 -11.58 10.76 -13.48
N SER A 11 -11.15 11.49 -12.45
CA SER A 11 -9.78 11.42 -11.95
C SER A 11 -9.40 10.00 -11.52
N LYS A 12 -10.34 9.26 -10.91
CA LYS A 12 -10.12 7.85 -10.54
C LYS A 12 -9.97 6.97 -11.79
N ILE A 13 -10.85 7.08 -12.77
CA ILE A 13 -10.77 6.30 -14.02
C ILE A 13 -9.44 6.58 -14.74
N ALA A 14 -9.05 7.85 -14.86
CA ALA A 14 -7.80 8.27 -15.49
C ALA A 14 -6.57 7.74 -14.75
N GLY A 15 -6.54 7.86 -13.41
CA GLY A 15 -5.45 7.32 -12.60
C GLY A 15 -5.35 5.80 -12.70
N ASP A 16 -6.48 5.09 -12.57
CA ASP A 16 -6.54 3.64 -12.71
C ASP A 16 -6.07 3.20 -14.09
N PHE A 17 -6.49 3.88 -15.16
CA PHE A 17 -6.08 3.61 -16.53
C PHE A 17 -4.56 3.69 -16.68
N VAL A 18 -3.93 4.80 -16.27
CA VAL A 18 -2.48 5.00 -16.35
C VAL A 18 -1.72 3.90 -15.60
N VAL A 19 -2.18 3.53 -14.40
CA VAL A 19 -1.55 2.45 -13.61
C VAL A 19 -1.69 1.10 -14.31
N LYS A 20 -2.89 0.78 -14.84
CA LYS A 20 -3.18 -0.50 -15.52
C LYS A 20 -2.34 -0.67 -16.78
N ARG A 21 -2.19 0.42 -17.53
CA ARG A 21 -1.42 0.50 -18.77
C ARG A 21 0.08 0.79 -18.53
N ARG A 22 0.49 0.93 -17.26
CA ARG A 22 1.88 1.20 -16.85
C ARG A 22 2.48 2.45 -17.53
N GLY A 23 1.66 3.47 -17.77
CA GLY A 23 2.08 4.73 -18.38
C GLY A 23 2.34 4.67 -19.88
N SER A 24 1.87 3.64 -20.60
CA SER A 24 1.97 3.54 -22.05
C SER A 24 0.66 3.01 -22.62
N TRP A 25 0.12 3.65 -23.65
CA TRP A 25 -1.09 3.20 -24.33
C TRP A 25 -1.03 3.49 -25.82
N ASN A 26 -1.78 2.70 -26.60
CA ASN A 26 -1.99 2.92 -28.02
C ASN A 26 -3.32 3.65 -28.30
N HIS A 27 -3.64 3.83 -29.58
CA HIS A 27 -4.88 4.50 -30.00
C HIS A 27 -6.15 3.74 -29.58
N GLU A 28 -6.16 2.42 -29.71
CA GLU A 28 -7.32 1.58 -29.32
C GLU A 28 -7.59 1.67 -27.81
N GLU A 29 -6.55 1.64 -26.99
CA GLU A 29 -6.66 1.79 -25.54
C GLU A 29 -7.11 3.19 -25.14
N TRP A 30 -6.72 4.21 -25.90
CA TRP A 30 -7.23 5.57 -25.77
C TRP A 30 -8.73 5.66 -26.09
N GLU A 31 -9.20 5.04 -27.17
CA GLU A 31 -10.62 4.99 -27.52
C GLU A 31 -11.44 4.27 -26.45
N GLN A 32 -10.92 3.15 -25.92
CA GLN A 32 -11.54 2.44 -24.79
C GLN A 32 -11.66 3.34 -23.55
N PHE A 33 -10.64 4.15 -23.26
CA PHE A 33 -10.72 5.12 -22.17
C PHE A 33 -11.80 6.17 -22.42
N CYS A 34 -11.91 6.74 -23.62
CA CYS A 34 -12.97 7.67 -23.99
C CYS A 34 -14.36 7.05 -23.86
N ALA A 35 -14.52 5.77 -24.22
CA ALA A 35 -15.76 5.03 -24.04
C ALA A 35 -16.11 4.84 -22.55
N GLU A 36 -15.14 4.55 -21.69
CA GLU A 36 -15.35 4.49 -20.23
C GLU A 36 -15.76 5.85 -19.64
N VAL A 37 -15.12 6.94 -20.08
CA VAL A 37 -15.50 8.31 -19.66
C VAL A 37 -16.93 8.64 -20.12
N SER A 38 -17.34 8.16 -21.29
CA SER A 38 -18.69 8.37 -21.82
C SER A 38 -19.78 7.74 -20.95
N LYS A 39 -19.47 6.65 -20.24
CA LYS A 39 -20.39 6.02 -19.27
C LYS A 39 -20.69 6.91 -18.06
N LEU A 40 -19.90 7.97 -17.83
CA LEU A 40 -20.18 8.98 -16.81
C LEU A 40 -21.21 10.04 -17.27
N GLY A 41 -21.79 9.88 -18.47
CA GLY A 41 -22.69 10.87 -19.07
C GLY A 41 -21.95 12.08 -19.66
N ILE A 42 -20.64 11.97 -19.84
CA ILE A 42 -19.79 12.98 -20.46
C ILE A 42 -19.73 12.68 -21.95
N THR A 43 -20.08 13.62 -22.82
CA THR A 43 -19.89 13.45 -24.26
C THR A 43 -18.57 14.11 -24.68
N PRO A 44 -17.50 13.35 -24.93
CA PRO A 44 -16.20 13.92 -25.26
C PRO A 44 -16.19 14.48 -26.68
N ASN A 45 -16.38 15.80 -26.79
CA ASN A 45 -16.10 16.55 -28.01
C ASN A 45 -14.57 16.67 -28.22
N ALA A 46 -14.14 17.18 -29.37
CA ALA A 46 -12.71 17.26 -29.72
C ALA A 46 -11.86 18.01 -28.67
N GLU A 47 -12.39 19.10 -28.11
CA GLU A 47 -11.72 19.88 -27.07
C GLU A 47 -11.58 19.08 -25.76
N LEU A 48 -12.66 18.43 -25.31
CA LEU A 48 -12.63 17.61 -24.10
C LEU A 48 -11.73 16.38 -24.27
N GLN A 49 -11.69 15.78 -25.47
CA GLN A 49 -10.73 14.72 -25.80
C GLN A 49 -9.29 15.22 -25.67
N ALA A 50 -8.98 16.43 -26.13
CA ALA A 50 -7.65 17.01 -25.94
C ALA A 50 -7.31 17.19 -24.45
N HIS A 51 -8.25 17.69 -23.64
CA HIS A 51 -8.07 17.82 -22.18
C HIS A 51 -7.90 16.47 -21.48
N LEU A 52 -8.67 15.46 -21.88
CA LEU A 52 -8.54 14.09 -21.38
C LEU A 52 -7.16 13.49 -21.73
N GLY A 53 -6.66 13.72 -22.94
CA GLY A 53 -5.32 13.33 -23.35
C GLY A 53 -4.24 14.00 -22.50
N LEU A 54 -4.35 15.31 -22.29
CA LEU A 54 -3.44 16.07 -21.43
C LEU A 54 -3.45 15.57 -19.98
N LEU A 55 -4.63 15.23 -19.45
CA LEU A 55 -4.76 14.64 -18.12
C LEU A 55 -4.00 13.31 -18.03
N LEU A 56 -4.15 12.41 -19.00
CA LEU A 56 -3.45 11.13 -19.00
C LEU A 56 -1.93 11.29 -19.11
N GLU A 57 -1.44 12.16 -19.98
CA GLU A 57 -0.01 12.44 -20.10
C GLU A 57 0.55 13.03 -18.80
N THR A 58 -0.19 13.95 -18.16
CA THR A 58 0.19 14.51 -16.86
C THR A 58 0.26 13.42 -15.78
N LEU A 59 -0.75 12.55 -15.71
CA LEU A 59 -0.77 11.43 -14.76
C LEU A 59 0.32 10.40 -15.03
N LYS A 60 0.68 10.17 -16.30
CA LYS A 60 1.82 9.32 -16.70
C LYS A 60 3.13 9.87 -16.17
N VAL A 61 3.37 11.19 -16.25
CA VAL A 61 4.55 11.82 -15.65
C VAL A 61 4.63 11.48 -14.16
N PHE A 62 3.53 11.62 -13.41
CA PHE A 62 3.50 11.26 -11.99
C PHE A 62 3.69 9.75 -11.75
N TYR A 63 3.10 8.89 -12.57
CA TYR A 63 3.27 7.44 -12.46
C TYR A 63 4.73 7.00 -12.63
N LEU A 64 5.46 7.64 -13.56
CA LEU A 64 6.87 7.32 -13.83
C LEU A 64 7.84 7.97 -12.83
N SER A 65 7.48 9.16 -12.32
CA SER A 65 8.38 9.94 -11.47
C SER A 65 8.24 9.64 -9.98
N LEU A 66 7.07 9.17 -9.54
CA LEU A 66 6.81 8.92 -8.12
C LEU A 66 7.17 7.48 -7.74
N PRO A 67 7.85 7.26 -6.60
CA PRO A 67 8.13 5.91 -6.13
C PRO A 67 6.83 5.19 -5.79
N LYS A 68 6.74 3.91 -6.17
CA LYS A 68 5.63 3.06 -5.73
C LYS A 68 5.63 3.03 -4.21
N ARG A 69 4.51 3.44 -3.58
CA ARG A 69 4.36 3.32 -2.13
C ARG A 69 4.54 1.86 -1.75
N ILE A 70 5.65 1.55 -1.08
CA ILE A 70 5.81 0.30 -0.37
C ILE A 70 4.74 0.32 0.73
N LYS A 71 3.82 -0.64 0.69
CA LYS A 71 2.89 -0.82 1.80
C LYS A 71 3.75 -1.07 3.03
N SER A 72 3.83 -0.08 3.93
CA SER A 72 4.40 -0.27 5.26
C SER A 72 3.80 -1.54 5.82
N ALA A 73 4.62 -2.57 5.99
CA ALA A 73 4.20 -3.78 6.65
C ALA A 73 3.70 -3.34 8.02
N SER A 74 2.39 -3.45 8.23
CA SER A 74 1.81 -3.38 9.55
C SER A 74 2.47 -4.50 10.35
N THR A 75 3.53 -4.15 11.07
CA THR A 75 4.15 -5.02 12.06
C THR A 75 3.11 -5.21 13.15
N LYS A 76 2.21 -6.19 12.96
CA LYS A 76 1.46 -6.82 14.05
C LYS A 76 2.50 -7.37 15.01
N ARG A 77 2.98 -6.54 15.94
CA ARG A 77 3.71 -6.98 17.12
C ARG A 77 2.73 -7.83 17.90
N LYS A 78 2.87 -9.15 17.77
CA LYS A 78 2.22 -10.13 18.64
C LYS A 78 2.51 -9.72 20.09
N PRO A 79 1.51 -9.50 20.96
CA PRO A 79 1.79 -9.21 22.35
C PRO A 79 2.47 -10.44 22.96
N SER A 80 3.72 -10.29 23.38
CA SER A 80 4.47 -11.35 24.04
C SER A 80 3.72 -11.75 25.32
N ALA A 81 3.55 -13.05 25.49
CA ALA A 81 2.88 -13.67 26.62
C ALA A 81 3.30 -13.07 27.97
N LYS A 82 2.29 -12.82 28.81
CA LYS A 82 2.39 -12.56 30.25
C LYS A 82 3.43 -13.51 30.87
N ARG A 83 4.59 -13.01 31.30
CA ARG A 83 5.45 -13.74 32.26
C ARG A 83 4.76 -13.65 33.62
N LYS A 84 4.26 -14.79 34.13
CA LYS A 84 3.83 -14.95 35.53
C LYS A 84 5.03 -14.69 36.45
N PRO A 85 4.90 -13.92 37.54
CA PRO A 85 5.92 -13.88 38.58
C PRO A 85 5.79 -15.17 39.41
N ARG A 86 6.83 -16.01 39.40
CA ARG A 86 6.91 -17.17 40.30
C ARG A 86 7.36 -16.65 41.67
N ALA A 87 6.43 -16.71 42.62
CA ALA A 87 6.66 -16.39 44.02
C ALA A 87 7.61 -17.41 44.70
N LYS A 88 8.17 -16.93 45.80
CA LYS A 88 9.34 -17.37 46.58
C LYS A 88 9.21 -18.73 47.29
N ALA A 89 10.39 -19.21 47.73
CA ALA A 89 10.72 -19.89 49.00
C ALA A 89 11.35 -21.30 48.83
N LYS A 90 12.28 -21.81 49.67
CA LYS A 90 13.24 -21.34 50.69
C LYS A 90 13.83 -22.63 51.31
N ALA A 91 15.15 -22.80 51.40
CA ALA A 91 15.91 -23.66 52.36
C ALA A 91 17.41 -23.52 51.97
N VAL A 92 18.36 -22.91 52.71
CA VAL A 92 18.84 -23.15 54.11
C VAL A 92 19.33 -24.60 54.25
N ALA A 93 20.54 -25.01 54.63
CA ALA A 93 21.79 -24.44 55.17
C ALA A 93 22.92 -25.49 54.90
N ALA A 94 24.15 -25.11 54.57
CA ALA A 94 25.35 -25.03 55.43
C ALA A 94 26.09 -26.34 55.77
N SER A 95 27.42 -26.30 55.51
CA SER A 95 28.54 -27.03 56.16
C SER A 95 28.68 -28.53 55.84
N ASP A 96 29.85 -29.17 55.72
CA ASP A 96 31.18 -28.93 56.29
C ASP A 96 32.28 -29.73 55.51
N LYS A 97 33.55 -29.50 55.87
CA LYS A 97 34.85 -29.99 55.31
C LYS A 97 35.02 -31.53 55.38
N LYS A 98 36.07 -32.23 54.88
CA LYS A 98 37.52 -31.99 54.69
C LYS A 98 38.20 -33.22 54.03
N ALA A 99 39.37 -33.02 53.40
CA ALA A 99 40.53 -33.93 53.22
C ALA A 99 40.34 -35.16 52.30
N ASP A 100 41.32 -35.71 51.56
CA ASP A 100 42.78 -35.59 51.51
C ASP A 100 43.25 -36.17 50.15
N ASP A 101 44.27 -35.55 49.52
CA ASP A 101 45.20 -36.12 48.51
C ASP A 101 46.33 -36.87 49.29
N PRO A 102 47.38 -37.51 48.73
CA PRO A 102 47.67 -38.07 47.40
C PRO A 102 48.10 -39.57 47.46
N ALA A 103 48.19 -40.22 46.29
CA ALA A 103 49.39 -40.93 45.79
C ALA A 103 49.08 -41.71 44.51
#